data_AF-A0A0V0H7A7-F1
#
_entry.id   AF-A0A0V0H7A7-F1
#
_cell.length_a   1.000
_cell.length_b   1.000
_cell.length_c   1.000
_cell.angle_alpha   90.00
_cell.angle_beta   90.00
_cell.angle_gamma   90.00
#
_symmetry.space_group_name_H-M   'P 1'
#
loop_
_entity.id
_entity.type
_entity.pdbx_description
1 polymer ?
#
loop_
_entity_poly.entity_id
_entity_poly.type
_entity_poly.pdbx_seq_one_letter_code
_entity_poly.pdbx_strand_id
1 'polypeptide(L)'
;MNLLGLITGGAPVGTNSRKVPRLGVIPRYAIDESEMRWFEVPGFNMMHAINAWEEDNGDTIVVTAPNILSIEHFLKRLDLVHATIEQVKIDLKTGKVSRNLMSKRNLELACINRTYIGKKNKYIYAAIADPLPKAKGVVKLDVSMLEIDQQPDCIVATRIFGPKLFL
;
A
#
# COMPACT_ATOMS: atom_id res chain seq x y z
N MET A 1 -2.19 -0.43 -19.97
CA MET A 1 -1.36 -0.79 -21.13
C MET A 1 -1.64 0.20 -22.24
N ASN A 2 -0.59 0.77 -22.86
CA ASN A 2 -0.69 1.59 -24.06
C ASN A 2 -0.26 0.74 -25.26
N LEU A 3 -1.22 0.01 -25.85
CA LEU A 3 -0.97 -0.90 -26.98
C LEU A 3 -0.40 -0.16 -28.20
N LEU A 4 -0.87 1.07 -28.44
CA LEU A 4 -0.36 1.89 -29.54
C LEU A 4 1.12 2.25 -29.31
N GLY A 5 1.48 2.63 -28.08
CA GLY A 5 2.88 2.87 -27.70
C GLY A 5 3.77 1.65 -27.95
N LEU A 6 3.28 0.44 -27.64
CA LEU A 6 4.03 -0.80 -27.91
C LEU A 6 4.38 -0.97 -29.40
N ILE A 7 3.47 -0.58 -30.30
CA ILE A 7 3.62 -0.74 -31.75
C ILE A 7 4.42 0.41 -32.36
N THR A 8 4.36 1.61 -31.78
CA THR A 8 5.02 2.82 -32.30
C THR A 8 6.37 3.13 -31.63
N GLY A 9 6.87 2.25 -30.76
CA GLY A 9 8.13 2.45 -30.02
C GLY A 9 8.02 3.40 -28.82
N GLY A 10 6.80 3.77 -28.43
CA GLY A 10 6.51 4.53 -27.22
C GLY A 10 6.44 3.68 -25.95
N ALA A 11 6.25 4.32 -24.80
CA ALA A 11 6.17 3.61 -23.52
C ALA A 11 4.93 2.69 -23.46
N PRO A 12 5.10 1.39 -23.14
CA PRO A 12 3.99 0.42 -23.10
C PRO A 12 3.07 0.60 -21.88
N VAL A 13 3.55 1.34 -20.87
CA VAL A 13 2.84 1.64 -19.62
C VAL A 13 2.88 3.15 -19.41
N GLY A 14 1.76 3.69 -18.95
CA GLY A 14 1.61 5.10 -18.60
C GLY A 14 0.53 5.26 -17.53
N THR A 15 0.44 6.46 -16.97
CA THR A 15 -0.57 6.82 -15.98
C THR A 15 -1.79 7.43 -16.66
N ASN A 16 -2.96 7.26 -16.05
CA ASN A 16 -4.18 7.96 -16.46
C ASN A 16 -4.73 8.72 -15.25
N SER A 17 -4.49 10.03 -15.20
CA SER A 17 -4.90 10.90 -14.09
C SER A 17 -6.42 11.02 -13.93
N ARG A 18 -7.20 10.65 -14.95
CA ARG A 18 -8.67 10.63 -14.89
C ARG A 18 -9.23 9.33 -14.30
N LYS A 19 -8.41 8.32 -14.05
CA LYS A 19 -8.86 7.03 -13.52
C LYS A 19 -8.81 7.04 -12.00
N VAL A 20 -9.95 6.75 -11.37
CA VAL A 20 -10.03 6.52 -9.93
C VAL A 20 -9.49 5.12 -9.61
N PRO A 21 -8.50 4.97 -8.70
CA PRO A 21 -8.07 3.66 -8.23
C PRO A 21 -9.21 2.91 -7.55
N ARG A 22 -9.25 1.58 -7.69
CA ARG A 22 -10.28 0.72 -7.11
C ARG A 22 -9.67 -0.55 -6.55
N LEU A 23 -10.25 -1.07 -5.48
CA LEU A 23 -9.96 -2.41 -4.97
C LEU A 23 -11.13 -3.34 -5.31
N GLY A 24 -10.80 -4.52 -5.82
CA GLY A 24 -11.76 -5.60 -6.06
C GLY A 24 -11.75 -6.58 -4.90
N VAL A 25 -12.93 -6.91 -4.39
CA VAL A 25 -13.13 -7.97 -3.40
C VAL A 25 -13.97 -9.05 -4.05
N ILE A 26 -13.45 -10.28 -4.03
CA ILE A 26 -14.14 -11.47 -4.52
C ILE A 26 -14.01 -12.58 -3.48
N PRO A 27 -15.08 -13.34 -3.19
CA PRO A 27 -14.97 -14.51 -2.33
C PRO A 27 -13.90 -15.48 -2.84
N ARG A 28 -13.11 -16.04 -1.94
CA ARG A 28 -12.00 -16.94 -2.29
C ARG A 28 -12.44 -18.16 -3.12
N TYR A 29 -13.69 -18.59 -2.93
CA TYR A 29 -14.28 -19.76 -3.58
C TYR A 29 -15.38 -19.37 -4.57
N ALA A 30 -15.37 -18.13 -5.07
CA ALA A 30 -16.30 -17.70 -6.11
C ALA A 30 -16.16 -18.58 -7.35
N ILE A 31 -17.28 -18.87 -8.00
CA ILE A 31 -17.32 -19.75 -9.18
C ILE A 31 -17.04 -18.94 -10.46
N ASP A 32 -17.42 -17.67 -10.47
CA ASP A 32 -17.26 -16.75 -11.59
C ASP A 32 -17.07 -15.30 -11.11
N GLU A 33 -16.89 -14.38 -12.06
CA GLU A 33 -16.62 -12.98 -11.79
C GLU A 33 -17.83 -12.17 -11.31
N SER A 34 -19.05 -12.73 -11.35
CA SER A 34 -20.26 -12.01 -10.95
C SER A 34 -20.26 -11.67 -9.45
N GLU A 35 -19.50 -12.42 -8.65
CA GLU A 35 -19.30 -12.18 -7.21
C GLU A 35 -18.24 -11.10 -6.92
N MET A 36 -17.55 -10.58 -7.94
CA MET A 36 -16.58 -9.49 -7.78
C MET A 36 -17.29 -8.17 -7.46
N ARG A 37 -16.83 -7.52 -6.39
CA ARG A 37 -17.30 -6.20 -5.97
C ARG A 37 -16.16 -5.19 -6.06
N TRP A 38 -16.37 -4.10 -6.79
CA TRP A 38 -15.39 -3.03 -6.95
C TRP A 38 -15.70 -1.86 -6.03
N PHE A 39 -14.69 -1.42 -5.27
CA PHE A 39 -14.79 -0.28 -4.37
C PHE A 39 -13.83 0.81 -4.84
N GLU A 40 -14.32 2.03 -5.00
CA GLU A 40 -13.47 3.16 -5.34
C GLU A 40 -12.63 3.60 -4.14
N VAL A 41 -11.33 3.79 -4.37
CA VAL A 41 -10.36 4.21 -3.36
C VAL A 41 -9.54 5.37 -3.93
N PRO A 42 -10.14 6.56 -4.09
CA PRO A 42 -9.51 7.68 -4.79
C PRO A 42 -8.14 8.01 -4.21
N GLY A 43 -7.12 8.13 -5.06
CA GLY A 43 -5.75 8.50 -4.65
C GLY A 43 -4.94 7.40 -3.94
N PHE A 44 -5.41 6.15 -3.94
CA PHE A 44 -4.68 4.99 -3.42
C PHE A 44 -4.01 4.21 -4.56
N ASN A 45 -2.75 4.54 -4.82
CA ASN A 45 -1.88 4.02 -5.87
C ASN A 45 -0.88 3.01 -5.28
N MET A 46 -1.35 1.83 -4.90
CA MET A 46 -0.49 0.77 -4.38
C MET A 46 0.23 -0.01 -5.49
N MET A 47 1.50 -0.33 -5.29
CA MET A 47 2.27 -1.23 -6.17
C MET A 47 2.33 -2.67 -5.65
N HIS A 48 2.33 -2.85 -4.33
CA HIS A 48 2.23 -4.14 -3.68
C HIS A 48 1.40 -4.03 -2.41
N ALA A 49 0.83 -5.16 -1.97
CA ALA A 49 0.14 -5.26 -0.69
C ALA A 49 1.12 -5.73 0.39
N ILE A 50 1.05 -5.11 1.57
CA ILE A 50 1.80 -5.58 2.75
C ILE A 50 1.06 -6.75 3.37
N ASN A 51 -0.23 -6.57 3.62
CA ASN A 51 -1.13 -7.61 4.12
C ASN A 51 -2.58 -7.16 3.92
N ALA A 52 -3.50 -8.13 3.94
CA ALA A 52 -4.93 -7.89 4.02
C ALA A 52 -5.57 -8.93 4.94
N TRP A 53 -6.65 -8.56 5.63
CA TRP A 53 -7.38 -9.47 6.53
C TRP A 53 -8.83 -9.04 6.68
N GLU A 54 -9.63 -9.94 7.26
CA GLU A 54 -11.03 -9.71 7.62
C GLU A 54 -11.15 -9.25 9.09
N GLU A 55 -12.01 -8.26 9.34
CA GLU A 55 -12.52 -7.88 10.66
C GLU A 55 -14.05 -8.06 10.67
N ASP A 56 -14.68 -7.88 11.83
CA ASP A 56 -16.15 -7.89 11.98
C ASP A 56 -16.81 -9.15 11.40
N ASN A 57 -16.24 -10.32 11.70
CA ASN A 57 -16.70 -11.62 11.20
C ASN A 57 -16.79 -11.72 9.67
N GLY A 58 -15.92 -11.01 8.94
CA GLY A 58 -15.87 -11.03 7.48
C GLY A 58 -16.59 -9.87 6.81
N ASP A 59 -17.25 -9.01 7.58
CA ASP A 59 -17.98 -7.86 7.03
C ASP A 59 -17.07 -6.67 6.68
N THR A 60 -15.84 -6.63 7.21
CA THR A 60 -14.87 -5.58 6.93
C THR A 60 -13.59 -6.16 6.35
N ILE A 61 -13.15 -5.66 5.20
CA ILE A 61 -11.84 -5.97 4.63
C ILE A 61 -10.87 -4.85 4.97
N VAL A 62 -9.73 -5.21 5.56
CA VAL A 62 -8.63 -4.30 5.85
C VAL A 62 -7.45 -4.62 4.95
N VAL A 63 -6.92 -3.61 4.26
CA VAL A 63 -5.73 -3.71 3.40
C VAL A 63 -4.68 -2.73 3.87
N THR A 64 -3.44 -3.17 3.98
CA THR A 64 -2.29 -2.29 4.26
C THR A 64 -1.33 -2.32 3.08
N ALA A 65 -0.89 -1.15 2.62
CA ALA A 65 0.03 -1.02 1.49
C ALA A 65 0.77 0.32 1.53
N PRO A 66 1.95 0.43 0.89
CA PRO A 66 2.51 1.72 0.52
C PRO A 66 1.65 2.34 -0.58
N ASN A 67 1.29 3.59 -0.41
CA ASN A 67 0.61 4.41 -1.39
C ASN A 67 1.60 5.38 -2.04
N ILE A 68 1.74 5.32 -3.36
CA ILE A 68 2.60 6.24 -4.11
C ILE A 68 1.85 7.56 -4.34
N LEU A 69 2.36 8.64 -3.74
CA LEU A 69 1.73 9.97 -3.85
C LEU A 69 1.90 10.61 -5.23
N SER A 70 2.98 10.27 -5.94
CA SER A 70 3.32 10.84 -7.25
C SER A 70 3.58 9.74 -8.28
N ILE A 71 2.51 9.04 -8.68
CA ILE A 71 2.57 7.90 -9.61
C ILE A 71 3.17 8.29 -10.99
N GLU A 72 3.10 9.56 -11.38
CA GLU A 72 3.73 10.09 -12.60
C GLU A 72 5.26 9.95 -12.58
N HIS A 73 5.88 10.05 -11.41
CA HIS A 73 7.33 9.89 -11.25
C HIS A 73 7.75 8.42 -11.23
N PHE A 74 6.87 7.50 -10.82
CA PHE A 74 7.21 6.09 -10.67
C PHE A 74 7.83 5.46 -11.94
N LEU A 75 7.32 5.81 -13.12
CA LEU A 75 7.78 5.22 -14.39
C LEU A 75 9.04 5.87 -14.98
N LYS A 76 9.50 7.01 -14.44
CA LYS A 76 10.56 7.82 -15.05
C LYS A 76 11.68 8.24 -14.09
N ARG A 77 11.36 8.41 -12.81
CA ARG A 77 12.19 9.02 -11.76
C ARG A 77 11.87 8.38 -10.41
N LEU A 78 12.33 7.14 -10.23
CA LEU A 78 12.16 6.41 -8.96
C LEU A 78 12.75 7.17 -7.76
N ASP A 79 13.78 7.98 -8.00
CA ASP A 79 14.40 8.82 -6.98
C ASP A 79 13.48 9.90 -6.40
N LEU A 80 12.40 10.25 -7.12
CA LEU A 80 11.39 11.22 -6.70
C LEU A 80 10.13 10.56 -6.13
N VAL A 81 10.10 9.22 -6.06
CA VAL A 81 8.94 8.50 -5.53
C VAL A 81 8.89 8.65 -4.01
N HIS A 82 7.74 9.12 -3.54
CA HIS A 82 7.38 9.12 -2.14
C HIS A 82 6.21 8.16 -1.92
N ALA A 83 6.45 7.14 -1.09
CA ALA A 83 5.45 6.17 -0.69
C ALA A 83 5.17 6.28 0.80
N THR A 84 3.90 6.35 1.19
CA THR A 84 3.47 6.33 2.59
C THR A 84 2.72 5.06 2.89
N ILE A 85 2.91 4.45 4.06
CA ILE A 85 2.12 3.28 4.44
C ILE A 85 0.73 3.76 4.87
N GLU A 86 -0.29 3.20 4.22
CA GLU A 86 -1.69 3.46 4.52
C GLU A 86 -2.44 2.15 4.79
N GLN A 87 -3.53 2.29 5.55
CA GLN A 87 -4.53 1.26 5.75
C GLN A 87 -5.83 1.70 5.07
N VAL A 88 -6.40 0.83 4.25
CA VAL A 88 -7.75 0.97 3.68
C VAL A 88 -8.68 0.02 4.42
N LYS A 89 -9.82 0.50 4.88
CA LYS A 89 -10.91 -0.35 5.38
C LYS A 89 -12.11 -0.25 4.44
N ILE A 90 -12.70 -1.40 4.12
CA ILE A 90 -13.88 -1.52 3.27
C ILE A 90 -14.95 -2.24 4.07
N ASP A 91 -16.05 -1.57 4.36
CA ASP A 91 -17.25 -2.17 4.91
C ASP A 91 -18.07 -2.80 3.76
N LEU A 92 -18.21 -4.12 3.78
CA LEU A 92 -18.88 -4.88 2.73
C LEU A 92 -20.41 -4.77 2.80
N LYS A 93 -21.00 -4.36 3.93
CA LYS A 93 -22.44 -4.14 4.06
C LYS A 93 -22.84 -2.79 3.49
N THR A 94 -22.13 -1.74 3.87
CA THR A 94 -22.46 -0.36 3.47
C THR A 94 -21.75 0.08 2.19
N GLY A 95 -20.68 -0.60 1.81
CA GLY A 95 -19.80 -0.19 0.72
C GLY A 95 -18.88 0.98 1.06
N LYS A 96 -18.87 1.43 2.32
CA LYS A 96 -18.05 2.56 2.77
C LYS A 96 -16.58 2.18 2.76
N VAL A 97 -15.77 3.06 2.17
CA VAL A 97 -14.31 2.98 2.18
C VAL A 97 -13.75 4.06 3.08
N SER A 98 -12.81 3.72 3.95
CA SER A 98 -12.01 4.68 4.71
C SER A 98 -10.51 4.41 4.54
N ARG A 99 -9.71 5.47 4.69
CA ARG A 99 -8.24 5.44 4.56
C ARG A 99 -7.62 6.07 5.78
N ASN A 100 -6.63 5.39 6.34
CA ASN A 100 -5.86 5.86 7.48
C ASN A 100 -4.37 5.85 7.14
N LEU A 101 -3.72 6.99 7.35
CA LEU A 101 -2.28 7.13 7.16
C LEU A 101 -1.55 6.56 8.37
N MET A 102 -0.66 5.59 8.16
CA MET A 102 0.12 4.99 9.26
C MET A 102 1.40 5.75 9.55
N SER A 103 2.05 6.28 8.51
CA SER A 103 3.26 7.09 8.65
C SER A 103 3.46 7.99 7.44
N LYS A 104 3.95 9.22 7.68
CA LYS A 104 4.34 10.18 6.64
C LYS A 104 5.75 9.95 6.10
N ARG A 105 6.52 9.00 6.67
CA ARG A 105 7.87 8.71 6.17
C ARG A 105 7.79 8.06 4.79
N ASN A 106 8.84 8.28 3.98
CA ASN A 106 9.01 7.58 2.71
C ASN A 106 9.37 6.11 2.98
N LEU A 107 8.36 5.23 2.98
CA LEU A 107 8.46 3.85 3.38
C LEU A 107 8.03 2.92 2.26
N GLU A 108 8.87 1.93 1.97
CA GLU A 108 8.68 0.99 0.86
C GLU A 108 9.24 -0.39 1.23
N LEU A 109 9.05 -1.39 0.36
CA LEU A 109 9.53 -2.77 0.50
C LEU A 109 9.15 -3.40 1.86
N ALA A 110 7.92 -3.09 2.30
CA ALA A 110 7.45 -3.49 3.60
C ALA A 110 7.11 -5.00 3.67
N CYS A 111 7.33 -5.60 4.83
CA CYS A 111 7.08 -7.00 5.11
C CYS A 111 6.50 -7.22 6.51
N ILE A 112 5.95 -8.42 6.72
CA ILE A 112 5.36 -8.85 7.99
C ILE A 112 5.90 -10.23 8.38
N ASN A 113 5.64 -10.64 9.61
CA ASN A 113 5.79 -12.05 9.98
C ASN A 113 4.86 -12.91 9.11
N ARG A 114 5.44 -13.84 8.36
CA ARG A 114 4.74 -14.70 7.39
C ARG A 114 3.62 -15.54 8.01
N THR A 115 3.67 -15.84 9.31
CA THR A 115 2.59 -16.59 9.98
C THR A 115 1.27 -15.81 10.06
N TYR A 116 1.29 -14.51 9.77
CA TYR A 116 0.14 -13.61 9.79
C TYR A 116 -0.32 -13.17 8.40
N ILE A 117 0.17 -13.80 7.32
CA ILE A 117 -0.38 -13.54 5.98
C ILE A 117 -1.88 -13.84 5.98
N GLY A 118 -2.70 -12.90 5.53
CA GLY A 118 -4.17 -13.04 5.50
C GLY A 118 -4.84 -12.85 6.87
N LYS A 119 -4.10 -12.51 7.92
CA LYS A 119 -4.59 -12.36 9.30
C LYS A 119 -4.15 -11.01 9.86
N LYS A 120 -4.90 -10.46 10.83
CA LYS A 120 -4.50 -9.23 11.53
C LYS A 120 -3.10 -9.41 12.14
N ASN A 121 -2.14 -8.61 11.69
CA ASN A 121 -0.78 -8.58 12.22
C ASN A 121 -0.59 -7.33 13.08
N LYS A 122 0.21 -7.43 14.15
CA LYS A 122 0.54 -6.28 14.99
C LYS A 122 1.64 -5.40 14.40
N TYR A 123 2.64 -6.00 13.74
CA TYR A 123 3.82 -5.29 13.30
C TYR A 123 4.04 -5.35 11.80
N ILE A 124 4.48 -4.23 11.23
CA ILE A 124 4.98 -4.09 9.86
C ILE A 124 6.44 -3.63 9.94
N TYR A 125 7.31 -4.16 9.09
CA TYR A 125 8.69 -3.70 8.93
C TYR A 125 8.84 -3.10 7.54
N ALA A 126 9.43 -1.92 7.42
CA ALA A 126 9.56 -1.23 6.14
C ALA A 126 10.93 -0.58 5.98
N ALA A 127 11.41 -0.49 4.73
CA ALA A 127 12.61 0.25 4.40
C ALA A 127 12.31 1.75 4.38
N ILE A 128 13.24 2.56 4.87
CA ILE A 128 13.21 4.02 4.72
C ILE A 128 13.92 4.37 3.42
N ALA A 129 13.15 4.73 2.39
CA ALA A 129 13.67 5.11 1.10
C ALA A 129 14.39 6.47 1.16
N ASP A 130 15.62 6.55 0.62
CA ASP A 130 16.38 7.81 0.54
C ASP A 130 17.54 7.78 -0.48
N PRO A 131 17.27 8.08 -1.76
CA PRO A 131 16.00 7.88 -2.45
C PRO A 131 15.92 6.46 -3.06
N LEU A 132 14.73 6.02 -3.50
CA LEU A 132 14.62 4.71 -4.16
C LEU A 132 15.56 4.61 -5.38
N PRO A 133 16.19 3.44 -5.61
CA PRO A 133 15.98 2.16 -4.93
C PRO A 133 16.74 1.99 -3.60
N LYS A 134 17.51 2.99 -3.15
CA LYS A 134 18.31 2.90 -1.92
C LYS A 134 17.46 3.05 -0.68
N ALA A 135 17.74 2.24 0.32
CA ALA A 135 17.21 2.40 1.67
C ALA A 135 18.31 2.82 2.65
N LYS A 136 18.05 3.87 3.43
CA LYS A 136 18.98 4.35 4.48
C LYS A 136 18.74 3.71 5.85
N GLY A 137 17.72 2.87 5.97
CA GLY A 137 17.37 2.25 7.24
C GLY A 137 16.07 1.47 7.15
N VAL A 138 15.63 0.97 8.29
CA VAL A 138 14.39 0.22 8.46
C VAL A 138 13.60 0.74 9.65
N VAL A 139 12.28 0.64 9.58
CA VAL A 139 11.35 0.97 10.66
C VAL A 139 10.51 -0.24 11.02
N LYS A 140 10.03 -0.25 12.27
CA LYS A 140 8.96 -1.13 12.75
C LYS A 140 7.75 -0.26 13.06
N LEU A 141 6.62 -0.55 12.46
CA LEU A 141 5.33 0.07 12.73
C LEU A 141 4.47 -0.87 13.60
N ASP A 142 3.70 -0.31 14.53
CA ASP A 142 2.68 -1.00 15.30
C ASP A 142 1.28 -0.62 14.80
N VAL A 143 0.59 -1.58 14.19
CA VAL A 143 -0.71 -1.39 13.53
C VAL A 143 -1.80 -0.98 14.53
N SER A 144 -1.70 -1.40 15.80
CA SER A 144 -2.72 -1.06 16.81
C SER A 144 -2.72 0.42 17.19
N MET A 145 -1.66 1.17 16.85
CA MET A 145 -1.60 2.61 17.13
C MET A 145 -2.61 3.41 16.30
N LEU A 146 -3.12 2.86 15.19
CA LEU A 146 -4.21 3.48 14.42
C LEU A 146 -5.53 3.58 15.17
N GLU A 147 -5.72 2.76 16.21
CA GLU A 147 -6.94 2.75 17.04
C GLU A 147 -6.85 3.79 18.17
N ILE A 148 -5.71 4.47 18.32
CA ILE A 148 -5.45 5.48 19.36
C ILE A 148 -5.50 6.86 18.70
N ASP A 149 -6.59 7.60 18.93
CA ASP A 149 -6.94 8.90 18.32
C ASP A 149 -5.93 10.06 18.48
N GLN A 150 -4.74 9.81 19.03
CA GLN A 150 -3.77 10.85 19.41
C GLN A 150 -2.37 10.68 18.80
N GLN A 151 -2.09 9.62 18.03
CA GLN A 151 -0.73 9.36 17.55
C GLN A 151 -0.61 9.51 16.02
N PRO A 152 0.14 10.51 15.51
CA PRO A 152 0.21 10.80 14.08
C PRO A 152 1.13 9.85 13.29
N ASP A 153 1.78 8.89 13.94
CA ASP A 153 2.75 7.98 13.35
C ASP A 153 2.78 6.65 14.11
N CYS A 154 2.66 5.53 13.38
CA CYS A 154 2.67 4.18 13.93
C CYS A 154 4.09 3.63 14.15
N ILE A 155 5.15 4.38 13.82
CA ILE A 155 6.54 3.93 13.99
C ILE A 155 6.90 3.80 15.48
N VAL A 156 7.25 2.57 15.89
CA VAL A 156 7.66 2.24 17.27
C VAL A 156 9.14 1.92 17.41
N ALA A 157 9.84 1.66 16.30
CA ALA A 157 11.30 1.52 16.29
C ALA A 157 11.89 1.93 14.93
N THR A 158 13.12 2.41 14.94
CA THR A 158 13.88 2.78 13.74
C THR A 158 15.32 2.34 13.87
N ARG A 159 15.91 1.83 12.79
CA ARG A 159 17.35 1.61 12.67
C ARG A 159 17.87 2.25 11.38
N ILE A 160 18.75 3.24 11.53
CA ILE A 160 19.44 3.91 10.42
C ILE A 160 20.76 3.18 10.15
N PHE A 161 21.09 3.00 8.88
CA PHE A 161 22.36 2.43 8.45
C PHE A 161 23.46 3.49 8.51
N GLY A 162 24.69 3.08 8.81
CA GLY A 162 25.84 3.99 8.89
C GLY A 162 26.18 4.65 7.55
N PRO A 163 26.99 5.72 7.53
CA PRO A 163 27.40 6.37 6.30
C PRO A 163 28.07 5.35 5.35
N LYS A 164 27.59 5.28 4.10
CA LYS A 164 27.96 4.33 3.03
C LYS A 164 27.30 2.94 3.07
N LEU A 165 26.40 2.66 4.01
CA LEU A 165 25.59 1.44 4.01
C LEU A 165 24.17 1.76 3.54
N PHE A 166 23.82 1.24 2.37
CA PHE A 166 22.45 1.26 1.85
C PHE A 166 22.07 -0.17 1.47
N LEU A 167 20.80 -0.52 1.64
CA LEU A 167 20.21 -1.67 0.94
C LEU A 167 19.69 -1.23 -0.43
#